data_AF-A0A358PBU9-F1
#
_entry.id   AF-A0A358PBU9-F1
#
_cell.length_a   1.000
_cell.length_b   1.000
_cell.length_c   1.000
_cell.angle_alpha   90.00
_cell.angle_beta   90.00
_cell.angle_gamma   90.00
#
_symmetry.space_group_name_H-M   'P 1'
#
loop_
_entity.id
_entity.type
_entity.pdbx_description
1 polymer ?
#
loop_
_entity_poly.entity_id
_entity_poly.type
_entity_poly.pdbx_seq_one_letter_code
_entity_poly.pdbx_strand_id
1 'polypeptide(L)'
;HQASSFPEALFDDPHLNDGGYLLETTMPDGAKGRLPGLPISLDGRISKLRRDPPDIGADTRPCLANLGFSSAEIDQLFADGIIGLFDEKAGSIELIDAPQKGSSS
;
A
#
# COMPACT_ATOMS: atom_id res chain seq x y z
N HIS A 1 23.89 10.91 20.38
CA HIS A 1 23.11 9.90 19.67
C HIS A 1 22.00 10.60 18.90
N GLN A 2 22.19 10.89 17.61
CA GLN A 2 21.12 11.38 16.74
C GLN A 2 20.39 10.15 16.18
N ALA A 3 19.07 10.10 16.35
CA ALA A 3 18.22 9.16 15.64
C ALA A 3 18.23 9.56 14.15
N SER A 4 18.83 8.73 13.29
CA SER A 4 18.84 8.97 11.85
C SER A 4 17.42 8.85 11.31
N SER A 5 16.85 9.98 10.90
CA SER A 5 15.48 10.10 10.36
C SER A 5 15.38 9.79 8.85
N PHE A 6 16.37 9.08 8.27
CA PHE A 6 16.35 8.73 6.85
C PHE A 6 15.63 7.38 6.67
N PRO A 7 14.55 7.31 5.86
CA PRO A 7 13.74 6.10 5.69
C PRO A 7 14.55 4.88 5.29
N GLU A 8 15.62 5.07 4.52
CA GLU A 8 16.44 4.01 3.97
C GLU A 8 17.22 3.26 5.06
N ALA A 9 17.62 3.96 6.14
CA ALA A 9 18.38 3.38 7.25
C ALA A 9 17.55 2.42 8.11
N LEU A 10 16.21 2.48 8.04
CA LEU A 10 15.33 1.55 8.76
C LEU A 10 15.37 0.14 8.16
N PHE A 11 15.64 0.00 6.86
CA PHE A 11 15.70 -1.31 6.23
C PHE A 11 16.92 -2.14 6.66
N ASP A 12 17.98 -1.48 7.11
CA ASP A 12 19.23 -2.11 7.56
C ASP A 12 19.34 -2.18 9.10
N ASP A 13 18.30 -1.75 9.84
CA ASP A 13 18.32 -1.78 11.31
C ASP A 13 18.25 -3.25 11.80
N PRO A 14 19.28 -3.75 12.52
CA PRO A 14 19.28 -5.09 13.08
C PRO A 14 18.06 -5.38 13.95
N HIS A 15 17.53 -4.39 14.66
CA HIS A 15 16.32 -4.55 15.48
C HIS A 15 15.07 -4.82 14.65
N LEU A 16 14.98 -4.28 13.43
CA LEU A 16 13.86 -4.51 12.51
C LEU A 16 14.01 -5.84 11.76
N ASN A 17 15.23 -6.22 11.40
CA ASN A 17 15.51 -7.41 10.58
C ASN A 17 15.53 -8.73 11.37
N ASP A 18 16.00 -8.77 12.61
CA ASP A 18 16.15 -10.04 13.37
C ASP A 18 14.90 -10.44 14.18
N GLY A 19 13.95 -9.53 14.40
CA GLY A 19 12.91 -9.69 15.43
C GLY A 19 11.49 -10.02 14.92
N GLY A 20 11.29 -10.24 13.63
CA GLY A 20 9.94 -10.42 13.06
C GLY A 20 9.10 -9.12 13.02
N TYR A 21 9.76 -7.96 13.09
CA TYR A 21 9.12 -6.64 13.03
C TYR A 21 8.84 -6.17 11.60
N LEU A 22 9.35 -6.86 10.59
CA LEU A 22 8.98 -6.65 9.19
C LEU A 22 7.89 -7.65 8.78
N LEU A 23 6.78 -7.11 8.31
CA LEU A 23 5.59 -7.86 7.90
C LEU A 23 5.59 -8.03 6.38
N GLU A 24 5.60 -9.28 5.90
CA GLU A 24 5.36 -9.57 4.48
C GLU A 24 3.98 -9.04 4.08
N THR A 25 3.95 -8.17 3.07
CA THR A 25 2.75 -7.46 2.63
C THR A 25 2.65 -7.55 1.12
N THR A 26 1.46 -7.84 0.60
CA THR A 26 1.15 -7.78 -0.83
C THR A 26 0.46 -6.45 -1.11
N MET A 27 1.00 -5.67 -2.04
CA MET A 27 0.42 -4.40 -2.46
C MET A 27 -0.74 -4.63 -3.45
N PRO A 28 -1.61 -3.63 -3.65
CA PRO A 28 -2.67 -3.62 -4.67
C PRO A 28 -2.24 -4.10 -6.07
N ASP A 29 -1.04 -3.72 -6.51
CA ASP A 29 -0.47 -4.10 -7.80
C ASP A 29 0.10 -5.53 -7.85
N GLY A 30 0.02 -6.27 -6.74
CA GLY A 30 0.59 -7.61 -6.57
C GLY A 30 2.08 -7.62 -6.20
N ALA A 31 2.72 -6.46 -6.08
CA ALA A 31 4.11 -6.36 -5.61
C ALA A 31 4.20 -6.83 -4.16
N LYS A 32 5.28 -7.55 -3.83
CA LYS A 32 5.55 -7.99 -2.46
C LYS A 32 6.54 -7.06 -1.80
N GLY A 33 6.17 -6.53 -0.64
CA GLY A 33 6.98 -5.65 0.17
C GLY A 33 7.12 -6.18 1.60
N ARG A 34 8.06 -5.58 2.34
CA ARG A 34 8.20 -5.77 3.78
C ARG A 34 7.96 -4.42 4.45
N LEU A 35 6.86 -4.30 5.18
CA LEU A 35 6.51 -3.09 5.91
C LEU A 35 6.87 -3.24 7.39
N PRO A 36 7.36 -2.18 8.05
CA PRO A 36 7.54 -2.22 9.49
C PRO A 36 6.19 -2.38 10.20
N GLY A 37 6.13 -3.29 11.16
CA GLY A 37 5.03 -3.41 12.12
C GLY A 37 5.03 -2.26 13.13
N LEU A 38 4.14 -2.34 14.13
CA LEU A 38 4.08 -1.32 15.18
C LEU A 38 5.39 -1.30 16.00
N PRO A 39 5.95 -0.12 16.33
CA PRO A 39 7.22 0.00 17.05
C PRO A 39 7.09 -0.28 18.56
N ILE A 40 6.08 -1.04 18.97
CA ILE A 40 5.79 -1.37 20.37
C ILE A 40 5.40 -2.85 20.50
N SER A 41 5.82 -3.45 21.61
CA SER A 41 5.42 -4.80 22.01
C SER A 41 4.50 -4.71 23.22
N LEU A 42 3.41 -5.49 23.22
CA LEU A 42 2.45 -5.56 24.33
C LEU A 42 2.58 -6.92 25.01
N ASP A 43 3.06 -6.95 26.26
CA ASP A 43 3.31 -8.18 27.04
C ASP A 43 4.13 -9.23 26.25
N GLY A 44 5.18 -8.76 25.56
CA GLY A 44 6.03 -9.62 24.73
C GLY A 44 5.42 -10.06 23.39
N ARG A 45 4.25 -9.51 23.02
CA ARG A 45 3.59 -9.78 21.74
C ARG A 45 3.80 -8.61 20.77
N ILE A 46 4.07 -8.94 19.52
CA ILE A 46 4.24 -7.98 18.42
C ILE A 46 3.05 -8.04 17.46
N SER A 47 2.80 -6.95 16.73
CA SER A 47 1.73 -6.88 15.73
C SER A 47 1.96 -7.87 14.60
N LYS A 48 0.90 -8.50 14.10
CA LYS A 48 0.92 -9.29 12.86
C LYS A 48 0.06 -8.61 11.80
N LEU A 49 0.41 -8.80 10.54
CA LEU A 49 -0.41 -8.34 9.43
C LEU A 49 -1.76 -9.07 9.46
N ARG A 50 -2.86 -8.30 9.45
CA ARG A 50 -4.23 -8.84 9.47
C ARG A 50 -4.89 -8.85 8.10
N ARG A 51 -4.59 -7.83 7.29
CA ARG A 51 -5.10 -7.64 5.93
C ARG A 51 -4.04 -6.84 5.19
N ASP A 52 -3.77 -7.22 3.95
CA ASP A 52 -2.99 -6.42 3.03
C ASP A 52 -3.66 -5.04 2.80
N PRO A 53 -2.90 -4.02 2.41
CA PRO A 53 -3.46 -2.75 1.95
C PRO A 53 -4.51 -3.01 0.86
N PRO A 54 -5.75 -2.51 1.03
CA PRO A 54 -6.80 -2.70 0.04
C PRO A 54 -6.53 -1.86 -1.21
N ASP A 55 -7.11 -2.28 -2.35
CA ASP A 55 -7.22 -1.41 -3.52
C ASP A 55 -7.99 -0.13 -3.18
N ILE A 56 -7.70 0.94 -3.92
CA ILE A 56 -8.42 2.20 -3.75
C ILE A 56 -9.91 2.00 -4.05
N GLY A 57 -10.73 2.29 -3.05
CA GLY A 57 -12.19 2.17 -3.14
C GLY A 57 -12.73 0.76 -2.88
N ALA A 58 -11.88 -0.23 -2.55
CA ALA A 58 -12.34 -1.59 -2.23
C ALA A 58 -13.35 -1.64 -1.06
N ASP A 59 -13.22 -0.72 -0.10
CA ASP A 59 -14.12 -0.63 1.05
C ASP A 59 -15.26 0.41 0.87
N THR A 60 -15.39 1.07 -0.30
CA THR A 60 -16.41 2.10 -0.55
C THR A 60 -17.84 1.57 -0.38
N ARG A 61 -18.17 0.45 -1.05
CA ARG A 61 -19.49 -0.18 -0.97
C ARG A 61 -19.85 -0.63 0.46
N PRO A 62 -19.00 -1.42 1.17
CA PRO A 62 -19.33 -1.83 2.53
C PRO A 62 -19.42 -0.67 3.51
N CYS A 63 -18.62 0.39 3.35
CA CYS A 63 -18.75 1.61 4.16
C CYS A 63 -20.12 2.29 3.95
N LEU A 64 -20.56 2.50 2.71
CA LEU A 64 -21.85 3.13 2.43
C LEU A 64 -23.04 2.27 2.88
N ALA A 65 -22.96 0.95 2.72
CA ALA A 65 -23.97 0.04 3.22
C ALA A 65 -24.09 0.11 4.76
N ASN A 66 -22.97 0.18 5.47
CA ASN A 66 -22.94 0.34 6.93
C ASN A 66 -23.50 1.70 7.40
N LEU A 67 -23.48 2.71 6.53
CA LEU A 67 -24.09 4.02 6.78
C LEU A 67 -25.60 4.04 6.47
N GLY A 68 -26.17 2.95 5.97
CA GLY A 68 -27.60 2.80 5.71
C GLY A 68 -28.03 3.08 4.27
N PHE A 69 -27.09 3.26 3.34
CA PHE A 69 -27.42 3.39 1.91
C PHE A 69 -27.84 2.02 1.35
N SER A 70 -28.93 2.02 0.58
CA SER A 70 -29.35 0.87 -0.20
C SER A 70 -28.40 0.60 -1.37
N SER A 71 -28.40 -0.62 -1.91
CA SER A 71 -27.61 -0.95 -3.09
C SER A 71 -27.93 -0.06 -4.29
N ALA A 72 -29.20 0.29 -4.47
CA ALA A 72 -29.65 1.16 -5.55
C ALA A 72 -29.10 2.59 -5.43
N GLU A 73 -29.07 3.16 -4.23
CA GLU A 73 -28.47 4.49 -4.00
C GLU A 73 -26.97 4.47 -4.24
N ILE A 74 -26.27 3.42 -3.78
CA ILE A 74 -24.83 3.26 -4.01
C ILE A 74 -24.55 3.16 -5.51
N ASP A 75 -25.32 2.37 -6.26
CA ASP A 75 -25.16 2.24 -7.71
C ASP A 75 -25.44 3.55 -8.43
N GLN A 76 -26.40 4.35 -7.95
CA GLN A 76 -26.66 5.70 -8.49
C GLN A 76 -25.47 6.64 -8.24
N LEU A 77 -24.86 6.62 -7.06
CA LEU A 77 -23.68 7.43 -6.76
C LEU A 77 -22.49 7.09 -7.67
N PHE A 78 -22.33 5.81 -8.04
CA PHE A 78 -21.33 5.39 -9.03
C PHE A 78 -21.71 5.87 -10.45
N ALA A 79 -22.98 5.72 -10.83
CA ALA A 79 -23.46 6.15 -12.15
C ALA A 79 -23.34 7.67 -12.35
N ASP A 80 -23.56 8.43 -11.29
CA ASP A 80 -23.44 9.89 -11.26
C ASP A 80 -21.96 10.36 -11.20
N GLY A 81 -21.01 9.44 -11.03
CA GLY A 81 -19.59 9.75 -10.91
C GLY A 81 -19.21 10.48 -9.62
N ILE A 82 -20.08 10.45 -8.60
CA ILE A 82 -19.84 11.07 -7.28
C ILE A 82 -18.81 10.25 -6.48
N ILE A 83 -18.86 8.93 -6.64
CA ILE A 83 -17.90 7.97 -6.07
C ILE A 83 -17.34 7.09 -7.18
N GLY A 84 -16.12 6.58 -7.00
CA GLY A 84 -15.45 5.73 -8.00
C GLY A 84 -14.59 4.66 -7.35
N LEU A 85 -14.31 3.62 -8.12
CA LEU A 85 -13.20 2.70 -7.87
C LEU A 85 -12.01 3.23 -8.66
N PHE A 86 -10.84 3.34 -8.04
CA PHE A 86 -9.65 3.74 -8.75
C PHE A 86 -8.98 2.47 -9.28
N ASP A 87 -8.92 2.31 -10.60
CA ASP A 87 -8.18 1.23 -11.22
C ASP A 87 -6.74 1.71 -11.47
N GLU A 88 -5.80 1.27 -10.63
CA GLU A 88 -4.37 1.59 -10.79
C GLU A 88 -3.76 1.01 -12.07
N LYS A 89 -4.39 0.04 -12.74
CA LYS A 89 -3.83 -0.54 -13.98
C LYS A 89 -3.71 0.46 -15.14
N ALA A 90 -4.31 1.64 -15.03
CA ALA A 90 -4.19 2.71 -16.02
C ALA A 90 -3.01 3.67 -15.77
N GLY A 91 -2.25 3.51 -14.68
CA GLY A 91 -1.23 4.48 -14.23
C GLY A 91 0.23 4.06 -14.36
N SER A 92 0.54 2.93 -15.01
CA SER A 92 1.92 2.46 -15.17
C SER A 92 2.72 3.44 -16.05
N ILE A 93 3.56 4.26 -15.43
CA ILE A 93 4.61 4.99 -16.14
C ILE A 93 5.57 3.95 -16.71
N GLU A 94 5.48 3.66 -18.01
CA GLU A 94 6.48 2.83 -18.68
C GLU A 94 7.82 3.58 -18.69
N LEU A 95 8.83 3.04 -17.99
CA LEU A 95 10.20 3.47 -18.20
C LEU A 95 10.63 3.00 -19.59
N ILE A 96 10.64 3.93 -20.55
CA ILE A 96 11.31 3.71 -21.82
C ILE A 96 12.83 3.83 -21.63
N ASP A 97 13.58 2.96 -22.30
CA ASP A 97 15.04 3.06 -22.31
C ASP A 97 15.49 4.44 -22.79
N ALA A 98 16.48 5.01 -22.11
CA ALA A 98 17.08 6.27 -22.52
C ALA A 98 17.62 6.12 -23.96
N PRO A 99 17.39 7.12 -24.84
CA PRO A 99 17.85 7.05 -26.23
C PRO A 99 19.37 6.82 -26.25
N GLN A 100 19.77 5.67 -26.80
CA GLN A 100 21.17 5.32 -26.94
C GLN A 100 21.83 6.34 -27.85
N LYS A 101 22.71 7.18 -27.30
CA LYS A 101 23.50 8.11 -28.08
C LYS A 101 24.43 7.27 -28.95
N GLY A 102 24.16 7.24 -30.25
CA GLY A 102 24.95 6.50 -31.23
C GLY A 102 26.43 6.85 -31.06
N SER A 103 27.21 5.86 -30.62
CA SER A 103 28.67 5.88 -30.67
C SER A 103 29.08 5.83 -32.15
N SER A 104 29.25 7.01 -32.75
CA SER A 104 30.00 7.15 -33.99
C SER A 104 31.47 7.29 -33.62
N SER A 105 32.24 6.25 -33.91
CA SER A 105 33.67 6.29 -34.21
C SER A 105 34.01 5.07 -35.05
#